data_AF-A0A507EYJ2-F1
#
_entry.id   AF-A0A507EYJ2-F1
#
_cell.length_a   1.000
_cell.length_b   1.000
_cell.length_c   1.000
_cell.angle_alpha   90.00
_cell.angle_beta   90.00
_cell.angle_gamma   90.00
#
_symmetry.space_group_name_H-M   'P 1'
#
loop_
_entity.id
_entity.type
_entity.pdbx_description
1 polymer ?
#
loop_
_entity_poly.entity_id
_entity_poly.type
_entity_poly.pdbx_seq_one_letter_code
_entity_poly.pdbx_strand_id
1 'polypeptide(L)'
;IGREVLEAAKAAVRVGVTTDEIDRIVHEATISRNAYPSPLNYYNFPKSCCTSVNEVICHGIPDRYALQDGDILNIDISVFFEGFHSDLNETVYVGNVDAEGVKLVETTRLCLEKAIEFVKPGNLYRDIGEVIQKIADEAGLSVVRTYCGHGINKYFHCSPSIPHYAKNKAVGVMKPGHIFTIEPMICEGGWKDEQWPDRWTAVTQDGKRSAQFEETLLVTETEEYNDTNILVLGAGNFGTCLADHLAALGNNVTIYARDQKVVDGINDTHCNIKYIPFGQ
;
A
#
# COMPACT_ATOMS: atom_id res chain seq x y z
N ILE A 1 1.81 -3.95 -13.93
CA ILE A 1 2.12 -5.37 -13.65
C ILE A 1 1.80 -5.71 -12.20
N GLY A 2 2.52 -5.16 -11.21
CA GLY A 2 2.26 -5.44 -9.78
C GLY A 2 0.79 -5.30 -9.41
N ARG A 3 0.15 -4.21 -9.85
CA ARG A 3 -1.30 -4.03 -9.68
C ARG A 3 -2.17 -5.16 -10.22
N GLU A 4 -1.94 -5.61 -11.44
CA GLU A 4 -2.73 -6.71 -12.02
C GLU A 4 -2.53 -8.02 -11.24
N VAL A 5 -1.34 -8.21 -10.66
CA VAL A 5 -1.03 -9.36 -9.79
C VAL A 5 -1.77 -9.24 -8.46
N LEU A 6 -1.81 -8.05 -7.85
CA LEU A 6 -2.59 -7.79 -6.64
C LEU A 6 -4.09 -8.02 -6.86
N GLU A 7 -4.66 -7.55 -7.96
CA GLU A 7 -6.07 -7.80 -8.28
C GLU A 7 -6.36 -9.29 -8.48
N ALA A 8 -5.44 -10.05 -9.10
CA ALA A 8 -5.57 -11.50 -9.21
C ALA A 8 -5.55 -12.20 -7.84
N ALA A 9 -4.68 -11.75 -6.93
CA ALA A 9 -4.61 -12.25 -5.56
C ALA A 9 -5.89 -11.96 -4.77
N LYS A 10 -6.36 -10.71 -4.80
CA LYS A 10 -7.60 -10.27 -4.13
C LYS A 10 -8.83 -11.03 -4.63
N ALA A 11 -8.91 -11.31 -5.93
CA ALA A 11 -10.02 -12.09 -6.50
C ALA A 11 -10.10 -13.53 -5.96
N ALA A 12 -9.00 -14.06 -5.42
CA ALA A 12 -8.97 -15.38 -4.80
C ALA A 12 -9.42 -15.38 -3.34
N VAL A 13 -9.40 -14.22 -2.66
CA VAL A 13 -9.66 -14.10 -1.23
C VAL A 13 -11.11 -14.48 -0.92
N ARG A 14 -11.25 -15.52 -0.11
CA ARG A 14 -12.53 -15.98 0.46
C ARG A 14 -12.24 -16.91 1.63
N VAL A 15 -13.22 -17.09 2.51
CA VAL A 15 -13.16 -18.03 3.64
C VAL A 15 -12.72 -19.42 3.14
N GLY A 16 -11.74 -20.02 3.81
CA GLY A 16 -11.20 -21.35 3.54
C GLY A 16 -10.04 -21.40 2.53
N VAL A 17 -9.75 -20.31 1.80
CA VAL A 17 -8.54 -20.24 0.96
C VAL A 17 -7.31 -20.06 1.83
N THR A 18 -6.23 -20.78 1.53
CA THR A 18 -4.97 -20.64 2.27
C THR A 18 -4.13 -19.50 1.73
N THR A 19 -3.32 -18.87 2.58
CA THR A 19 -2.36 -17.85 2.12
C THR A 19 -1.34 -18.42 1.13
N ASP A 20 -0.94 -19.69 1.24
CA ASP A 20 -0.11 -20.38 0.24
C ASP A 20 -0.77 -20.52 -1.13
N GLU A 21 -2.11 -20.63 -1.19
CA GLU A 21 -2.84 -20.66 -2.46
C GLU A 21 -2.87 -19.26 -3.10
N ILE A 22 -2.93 -18.21 -2.28
CA ILE A 22 -2.79 -16.83 -2.74
C ILE A 22 -1.37 -16.60 -3.29
N ASP A 23 -0.33 -17.06 -2.60
CA ASP A 23 1.06 -17.00 -3.09
C ASP A 23 1.24 -17.72 -4.43
N ARG A 24 0.65 -18.91 -4.59
CA ARG A 24 0.66 -19.64 -5.86
C ARG A 24 0.08 -18.80 -7.00
N ILE A 25 -1.07 -18.17 -6.77
CA ILE A 25 -1.73 -17.29 -7.75
C ILE A 25 -0.85 -16.09 -8.07
N VAL A 26 -0.27 -15.45 -7.06
CA VAL A 26 0.66 -14.32 -7.23
C VAL A 26 1.88 -14.71 -8.05
N HIS A 27 2.49 -15.86 -7.73
CA HIS A 27 3.64 -16.39 -8.45
C HIS A 27 3.31 -16.60 -9.92
N GLU A 28 2.25 -17.35 -10.22
CA GLU A 28 1.82 -17.65 -11.59
C GLU A 28 1.42 -16.38 -12.37
N ALA A 29 0.71 -15.45 -11.74
CA ALA A 29 0.32 -14.17 -12.33
C ALA A 29 1.54 -13.28 -12.64
N THR A 30 2.58 -13.34 -11.81
CA THR A 30 3.83 -12.60 -12.01
C THR A 30 4.63 -13.19 -13.17
N ILE A 31 4.85 -14.50 -13.17
CA ILE A 31 5.62 -15.21 -14.20
C ILE A 31 4.95 -15.09 -15.58
N SER A 32 3.63 -15.21 -15.66
CA SER A 32 2.88 -15.05 -16.91
C SER A 32 3.01 -13.67 -17.55
N ARG A 33 3.47 -12.66 -16.79
CA ARG A 33 3.73 -11.29 -17.26
C ARG A 33 5.21 -11.04 -17.56
N ASN A 34 6.03 -12.09 -17.59
CA ASN A 34 7.49 -12.03 -17.77
C ASN A 34 8.19 -11.16 -16.70
N ALA A 35 7.63 -11.13 -15.49
CA ALA A 35 8.22 -10.44 -14.34
C ALA A 35 8.71 -11.46 -13.30
N TYR A 36 9.56 -11.00 -12.38
CA TYR A 36 10.03 -11.77 -11.24
C TYR A 36 9.35 -11.28 -9.95
N PRO A 37 8.87 -12.17 -9.06
CA PRO A 37 8.31 -11.75 -7.77
C PRO A 37 9.45 -11.29 -6.85
N SER A 38 9.56 -9.97 -6.62
CA SER A 38 10.71 -9.38 -5.91
C SER A 38 10.94 -9.93 -4.50
N PRO A 39 9.90 -10.24 -3.70
CA PRO A 39 10.09 -10.85 -2.37
C PRO A 39 10.80 -12.19 -2.41
N LEU A 40 10.68 -12.96 -3.50
CA LEU A 40 11.23 -14.31 -3.57
C LEU A 40 12.75 -14.26 -3.40
N ASN A 41 13.24 -14.96 -2.38
CA ASN A 41 14.65 -15.03 -2.00
C ASN A 41 15.31 -13.68 -1.62
N TYR A 42 14.54 -12.60 -1.46
CA TYR A 42 15.05 -11.33 -0.93
C TYR A 42 15.46 -11.53 0.53
N TYR A 43 16.76 -11.43 0.82
CA TYR A 43 17.35 -11.85 2.10
C TYR A 43 16.92 -13.27 2.57
N ASN A 44 16.66 -14.17 1.62
CA ASN A 44 16.11 -15.52 1.84
C ASN A 44 14.65 -15.58 2.32
N PHE A 45 13.83 -14.55 2.04
CA PHE A 45 12.38 -14.67 2.18
C PHE A 45 11.85 -15.81 1.28
N PRO A 46 11.01 -16.73 1.78
CA PRO A 46 10.79 -18.02 1.12
C PRO A 46 9.65 -18.04 0.09
N LYS A 47 8.91 -16.93 -0.09
CA LYS A 47 7.65 -16.86 -0.86
C LYS A 47 7.66 -15.70 -1.85
N SER A 48 6.65 -15.65 -2.71
CA SER A 48 6.54 -14.70 -3.83
C SER A 48 5.81 -13.41 -3.45
N CYS A 49 5.05 -13.41 -2.36
CA CYS A 49 4.45 -12.24 -1.72
C CYS A 49 4.44 -12.36 -0.20
N CYS A 50 4.05 -11.29 0.47
CA CYS A 50 3.68 -11.32 1.89
C CYS A 50 2.15 -11.39 2.03
N THR A 51 1.67 -12.16 2.99
CA THR A 51 0.26 -12.25 3.38
C THR A 51 0.15 -12.07 4.90
N SER A 52 -0.32 -10.90 5.32
CA SER A 52 -0.33 -10.50 6.74
C SER A 52 -1.76 -10.49 7.26
N VAL A 53 -2.10 -11.49 8.07
CA VAL A 53 -3.46 -11.67 8.62
C VAL A 53 -3.54 -11.07 10.02
N ASN A 54 -4.60 -10.31 10.30
CA ASN A 54 -4.96 -9.82 11.63
C ASN A 54 -3.83 -9.08 12.39
N GLU A 55 -3.22 -9.69 13.40
CA GLU A 55 -2.16 -9.07 14.22
C GLU A 55 -0.81 -8.95 13.51
N VAL A 56 -0.66 -9.62 12.36
CA VAL A 56 0.54 -9.50 11.53
C VAL A 56 0.58 -8.11 10.91
N ILE A 57 1.61 -7.35 11.29
CA ILE A 57 1.88 -5.99 10.82
C ILE A 57 2.31 -6.00 9.36
N CYS A 58 3.34 -6.80 9.05
CA CYS A 58 3.89 -6.94 7.71
C CYS A 58 4.72 -8.23 7.61
N HIS A 59 5.14 -8.57 6.39
CA HIS A 59 6.01 -9.71 6.08
C HIS A 59 5.52 -11.09 6.55
N GLY A 60 4.21 -11.26 6.71
CA GLY A 60 3.64 -12.59 6.95
C GLY A 60 4.00 -13.54 5.82
N ILE A 61 4.60 -14.69 6.14
CA ILE A 61 4.98 -15.69 5.15
C ILE A 61 3.74 -16.52 4.77
N PRO A 62 3.35 -16.58 3.48
CA PRO A 62 2.30 -17.49 3.02
C PRO A 62 2.48 -18.93 3.47
N ASP A 63 1.42 -19.51 4.05
CA ASP A 63 1.43 -20.83 4.66
C ASP A 63 0.05 -21.55 4.55
N ARG A 64 -0.16 -22.58 5.38
CA ARG A 64 -1.38 -23.40 5.34
C ARG A 64 -2.55 -22.79 6.12
N TYR A 65 -2.42 -21.58 6.66
CA TYR A 65 -3.52 -20.90 7.33
C TYR A 65 -4.65 -20.67 6.34
N ALA A 66 -5.80 -21.31 6.59
CA ALA A 66 -7.02 -21.09 5.83
C ALA A 66 -7.75 -19.87 6.41
N LEU A 67 -8.02 -18.87 5.58
CA LEU A 67 -8.67 -17.63 5.99
C LEU A 67 -10.04 -17.90 6.62
N GLN A 68 -10.35 -17.20 7.71
CA GLN A 68 -11.58 -17.33 8.48
C GLN A 68 -12.54 -16.16 8.19
N ASP A 69 -13.83 -16.37 8.45
CA ASP A 69 -14.82 -15.28 8.41
C ASP A 69 -14.49 -14.24 9.49
N GLY A 70 -14.35 -12.99 9.09
CA GLY A 70 -14.00 -11.87 9.97
C GLY A 70 -12.52 -11.50 9.99
N ASP A 71 -11.65 -12.25 9.30
CA ASP A 71 -10.25 -11.86 9.13
C ASP A 71 -10.11 -10.58 8.29
N ILE A 72 -9.06 -9.82 8.57
CA ILE A 72 -8.47 -8.89 7.61
C ILE A 72 -7.15 -9.45 7.10
N LEU A 73 -6.89 -9.30 5.81
CA LEU A 73 -5.68 -9.79 5.16
C LEU A 73 -5.05 -8.67 4.34
N ASN A 74 -3.81 -8.32 4.65
CA ASN A 74 -2.96 -7.54 3.75
C ASN A 74 -2.23 -8.48 2.78
N ILE A 75 -2.19 -8.09 1.50
CA ILE A 75 -1.42 -8.77 0.46
C ILE A 75 -0.46 -7.76 -0.14
N ASP A 76 0.84 -8.05 -0.03
CA ASP A 76 1.92 -7.16 -0.45
C ASP A 76 2.64 -7.72 -1.69
N ILE A 77 2.64 -6.93 -2.76
CA ILE A 77 3.03 -7.33 -4.10
C ILE A 77 4.10 -6.40 -4.65
N SER A 78 5.31 -6.94 -4.73
CA SER A 78 6.38 -6.31 -5.48
C SER A 78 6.88 -7.16 -6.64
N VAL A 79 7.05 -6.55 -7.80
CA VAL A 79 7.49 -7.24 -9.03
C VAL A 79 8.71 -6.56 -9.61
N PHE A 80 9.61 -7.36 -10.20
CA PHE A 80 10.78 -6.89 -10.91
C PHE A 80 10.61 -7.15 -12.40
N PHE A 81 10.66 -6.09 -13.21
CA PHE A 81 10.46 -6.13 -14.64
C PHE A 81 11.42 -5.17 -15.32
N GLU A 82 12.12 -5.64 -16.37
CA GLU A 82 13.05 -4.84 -17.18
C GLU A 82 14.06 -4.00 -16.37
N GLY A 83 14.53 -4.53 -15.23
CA GLY A 83 15.55 -3.87 -14.41
C GLY A 83 15.00 -2.95 -13.32
N PHE A 84 13.69 -2.89 -13.11
CA PHE A 84 13.04 -2.05 -12.10
C PHE A 84 12.06 -2.84 -11.23
N HIS A 85 11.95 -2.46 -9.96
CA HIS A 85 10.95 -2.91 -9.03
C HIS A 85 9.74 -1.95 -9.01
N SER A 86 8.55 -2.49 -8.74
CA SER A 86 7.37 -1.73 -8.33
C SER A 86 6.77 -2.40 -7.10
N ASP A 87 6.16 -1.61 -6.21
CA ASP A 87 5.59 -2.09 -4.94
C ASP A 87 4.21 -1.51 -4.65
N LEU A 88 3.35 -2.33 -4.05
CA LEU A 88 2.04 -1.93 -3.55
C LEU A 88 1.42 -3.05 -2.69
N ASN A 89 0.58 -2.65 -1.76
CA ASN A 89 -0.18 -3.58 -0.92
C ASN A 89 -1.55 -3.02 -0.56
N GLU A 90 -2.49 -3.92 -0.27
CA GLU A 90 -3.82 -3.56 0.21
C GLU A 90 -4.31 -4.54 1.27
N THR A 91 -4.96 -4.02 2.31
CA THR A 91 -5.73 -4.83 3.25
C THR A 91 -7.15 -5.03 2.73
N VAL A 92 -7.60 -6.29 2.69
CA VAL A 92 -8.94 -6.68 2.27
C VAL A 92 -9.69 -7.42 3.38
N TYR A 93 -11.03 -7.37 3.29
CA TYR A 93 -11.93 -8.07 4.19
C TYR A 93 -12.11 -9.53 3.77
N VAL A 94 -12.09 -10.45 4.73
CA VAL A 94 -12.47 -11.86 4.52
C VAL A 94 -13.84 -12.09 5.12
N GLY A 95 -14.86 -12.21 4.27
CA GLY A 95 -16.23 -12.41 4.72
C GLY A 95 -16.77 -11.20 5.50
N ASN A 96 -17.31 -11.41 6.70
CA ASN A 96 -17.98 -10.40 7.51
C ASN A 96 -17.07 -9.87 8.64
N VAL A 97 -16.30 -8.84 8.33
CA VAL A 97 -15.42 -8.16 9.30
C VAL A 97 -16.25 -7.27 10.25
N ASP A 98 -15.87 -7.23 11.52
CA ASP A 98 -16.52 -6.41 12.53
C ASP A 98 -16.27 -4.90 12.35
N ALA A 99 -17.01 -4.07 13.09
CA ALA A 99 -16.96 -2.62 12.94
C ALA A 99 -15.58 -2.02 13.27
N GLU A 100 -14.85 -2.58 14.25
CA GLU A 100 -13.51 -2.11 14.60
C GLU A 100 -12.48 -2.47 13.52
N GLY A 101 -12.59 -3.66 12.91
CA GLY A 101 -11.74 -4.07 11.80
C GLY A 101 -11.99 -3.22 10.54
N VAL A 102 -13.25 -2.92 10.23
CA VAL A 102 -13.60 -1.98 9.15
C VAL A 102 -13.04 -0.59 9.45
N LYS A 103 -13.22 -0.09 10.69
CA LYS A 103 -12.65 1.21 11.10
C LYS A 103 -11.13 1.25 10.94
N LEU A 104 -10.43 0.19 11.35
CA LEU A 104 -8.98 0.06 11.21
C LEU A 104 -8.57 0.17 9.74
N VAL A 105 -9.12 -0.69 8.88
CA VAL A 105 -8.78 -0.76 7.46
C VAL A 105 -9.06 0.57 6.75
N GLU A 106 -10.25 1.15 6.95
CA GLU A 106 -10.61 2.42 6.31
C GLU A 106 -9.78 3.60 6.82
N THR A 107 -9.40 3.61 8.10
CA THR A 107 -8.52 4.65 8.65
C THR A 107 -7.10 4.52 8.10
N THR A 108 -6.57 3.31 7.98
CA THR A 108 -5.26 3.06 7.33
C THR A 108 -5.26 3.55 5.89
N ARG A 109 -6.32 3.25 5.14
CA ARG A 109 -6.49 3.71 3.76
C ARG A 109 -6.51 5.25 3.69
N LEU A 110 -7.22 5.91 4.61
CA LEU A 110 -7.26 7.37 4.71
C LEU A 110 -5.89 7.97 5.07
N CYS A 111 -5.13 7.33 5.97
CA CYS A 111 -3.77 7.74 6.31
C CYS A 111 -2.87 7.78 5.07
N LEU A 112 -2.91 6.72 4.24
CA LEU A 112 -2.15 6.68 2.99
C LEU A 112 -2.62 7.76 2.02
N GLU A 113 -3.93 7.88 1.79
CA GLU A 113 -4.53 8.87 0.90
C GLU A 113 -4.07 10.30 1.24
N LYS A 114 -4.15 10.69 2.51
CA LYS A 114 -3.72 12.04 2.96
C LYS A 114 -2.20 12.22 2.96
N ALA A 115 -1.44 11.16 3.18
CA ALA A 115 0.01 11.20 3.01
C ALA A 115 0.41 11.43 1.54
N ILE A 116 -0.31 10.83 0.60
CA ILE A 116 -0.12 11.04 -0.84
C ILE A 116 -0.46 12.48 -1.21
N GLU A 117 -1.59 13.05 -0.75
CA GLU A 117 -1.92 14.48 -0.95
C GLU A 117 -0.81 15.44 -0.55
N PHE A 118 -0.02 15.06 0.46
CA PHE A 118 1.11 15.86 0.94
C PHE A 118 2.34 15.79 0.02
N VAL A 119 2.45 14.84 -0.91
CA VAL A 119 3.65 14.65 -1.73
C VAL A 119 3.75 15.73 -2.82
N LYS A 120 4.72 16.63 -2.70
CA LYS A 120 5.04 17.61 -3.74
C LYS A 120 6.49 18.10 -3.64
N PRO A 121 7.08 18.65 -4.72
CA PRO A 121 8.39 19.28 -4.67
C PRO A 121 8.54 20.27 -3.52
N GLY A 122 9.66 20.20 -2.79
CA GLY A 122 9.96 21.09 -1.67
C GLY A 122 9.46 20.61 -0.31
N ASN A 123 8.49 19.68 -0.25
CA ASN A 123 8.06 19.10 1.02
C ASN A 123 9.13 18.18 1.61
N LEU A 124 9.18 18.08 2.94
CA LEU A 124 10.14 17.24 3.66
C LEU A 124 9.57 15.83 3.84
N TYR A 125 10.41 14.81 3.67
CA TYR A 125 9.98 13.42 3.89
C TYR A 125 9.50 13.15 5.30
N ARG A 126 10.10 13.79 6.30
CA ARG A 126 9.75 13.60 7.72
C ARG A 126 8.31 14.04 8.04
N ASP A 127 7.75 14.96 7.26
CA ASP A 127 6.44 15.56 7.53
C ASP A 127 5.29 14.61 7.12
N ILE A 128 5.56 13.58 6.28
CA ILE A 128 4.61 12.50 5.97
C ILE A 128 4.10 11.83 7.25
N GLY A 129 5.01 11.53 8.19
CA GLY A 129 4.64 10.88 9.44
C GLY A 129 3.78 11.74 10.37
N GLU A 130 3.83 13.07 10.24
CA GLU A 130 2.93 13.97 10.99
C GLU A 130 1.50 13.89 10.47
N VAL A 131 1.33 13.80 9.15
CA VAL A 131 0.01 13.63 8.51
C VAL A 131 -0.63 12.32 8.95
N ILE A 132 0.11 11.21 8.85
CA ILE A 132 -0.37 9.87 9.17
C ILE A 132 -0.71 9.73 10.67
N GLN A 133 0.22 10.12 11.55
CA GLN A 133 0.03 9.97 12.99
C GLN A 133 -1.18 10.77 13.49
N LYS A 134 -1.43 11.96 12.95
CA LYS A 134 -2.57 12.78 13.34
C LYS A 134 -3.89 12.05 13.08
N ILE A 135 -4.06 11.46 11.89
CA ILE A 135 -5.28 10.75 11.49
C ILE A 135 -5.47 9.49 12.35
N ALA A 136 -4.39 8.72 12.56
CA ALA A 136 -4.43 7.53 13.41
C ALA A 136 -4.81 7.87 14.87
N ASP A 137 -4.19 8.92 15.44
CA ASP A 137 -4.46 9.37 16.81
C ASP A 137 -5.93 9.83 16.97
N GLU A 138 -6.48 10.58 16.00
CA GLU A 138 -7.88 11.03 15.99
C GLU A 138 -8.87 9.85 15.95
N ALA A 139 -8.48 8.73 15.34
CA ALA A 139 -9.27 7.49 15.32
C ALA A 139 -9.03 6.59 16.54
N GLY A 140 -8.09 6.94 17.44
CA GLY A 140 -7.71 6.12 18.58
C GLY A 140 -6.89 4.88 18.20
N LEU A 141 -6.16 4.94 17.09
CA LEU A 141 -5.26 3.90 16.59
C LEU A 141 -3.80 4.34 16.80
N SER A 142 -2.85 3.43 16.56
CA SER A 142 -1.42 3.73 16.67
C SER A 142 -0.65 3.44 15.38
N VAL A 143 0.54 4.03 15.23
CA VAL A 143 1.38 3.91 14.04
C VAL A 143 2.66 3.16 14.37
N VAL A 144 2.93 2.08 13.65
CA VAL A 144 4.16 1.29 13.75
C VAL A 144 5.39 2.16 13.47
N ARG A 145 6.50 1.87 14.18
CA ARG A 145 7.72 2.71 14.13
C ARG A 145 8.95 2.01 13.59
N THR A 146 8.95 0.68 13.55
CA THR A 146 10.11 -0.13 13.18
C THR A 146 10.27 -0.23 11.66
N TYR A 147 9.17 -0.16 10.93
CA TYR A 147 9.12 -0.23 9.47
C TYR A 147 8.74 1.14 8.86
N CYS A 148 9.16 1.37 7.62
CA CYS A 148 9.00 2.64 6.93
C CYS A 148 8.90 2.44 5.42
N GLY A 149 8.28 3.40 4.73
CA GLY A 149 8.38 3.48 3.28
C GLY A 149 9.82 3.69 2.82
N HIS A 150 10.07 3.45 1.54
CA HIS A 150 11.42 3.42 1.00
C HIS A 150 11.49 3.97 -0.42
N GLY A 151 12.69 4.42 -0.82
CA GLY A 151 12.99 4.62 -2.23
C GLY A 151 12.93 3.27 -2.96
N ILE A 152 12.42 3.30 -4.19
CA ILE A 152 12.30 2.12 -5.04
C ILE A 152 12.60 2.48 -6.49
N ASN A 153 13.38 1.64 -7.17
CA ASN A 153 13.72 1.77 -8.59
C ASN A 153 14.41 0.48 -9.07
N LYS A 154 15.66 0.54 -9.52
CA LYS A 154 16.50 -0.63 -9.81
C LYS A 154 16.86 -1.41 -8.55
N TYR A 155 16.77 -0.76 -7.39
CA TYR A 155 16.88 -1.37 -6.08
C TYR A 155 15.49 -1.55 -5.48
N PHE A 156 15.24 -2.70 -4.86
CA PHE A 156 13.98 -3.00 -4.20
C PHE A 156 13.73 -2.02 -3.04
N HIS A 157 14.66 -1.96 -2.09
CA HIS A 157 14.66 -0.98 -1.00
C HIS A 157 15.92 -0.11 -1.09
N CYS A 158 15.76 1.20 -1.22
CA CYS A 158 16.85 2.18 -1.17
C CYS A 158 16.42 3.50 -0.53
N SER A 159 17.31 4.49 -0.50
CA SER A 159 16.98 5.83 0.00
C SER A 159 15.92 6.52 -0.86
N PRO A 160 15.03 7.33 -0.29
CA PRO A 160 14.94 7.73 1.13
C PRO A 160 14.24 6.70 2.03
N SER A 161 14.47 6.74 3.34
CA SER A 161 13.58 6.09 4.32
C SER A 161 12.45 7.06 4.72
N ILE A 162 11.21 6.58 4.74
CA ILE A 162 9.99 7.37 4.95
C ILE A 162 9.22 6.87 6.19
N PRO A 163 9.56 7.33 7.41
CA PRO A 163 8.85 6.92 8.62
C PRO A 163 7.42 7.44 8.66
N HIS A 164 6.49 6.61 9.11
CA HIS A 164 5.06 6.94 9.15
C HIS A 164 4.60 7.63 10.45
N TYR A 165 5.46 7.76 11.45
CA TYR A 165 5.13 8.38 12.74
C TYR A 165 5.63 9.83 12.85
N ALA A 166 4.94 10.66 13.65
CA ALA A 166 5.28 12.06 13.84
C ALA A 166 6.62 12.27 14.57
N LYS A 167 7.26 13.42 14.36
CA LYS A 167 8.55 13.81 14.99
C LYS A 167 9.70 12.82 14.73
N ASN A 168 9.63 12.10 13.61
CA ASN A 168 10.74 11.30 13.12
C ASN A 168 11.89 12.21 12.64
N LYS A 169 13.04 11.60 12.33
CA LYS A 169 14.26 12.31 11.93
C LYS A 169 14.65 12.05 10.48
N ALA A 170 13.69 11.70 9.62
CA ALA A 170 13.99 11.46 8.21
C ALA A 170 14.64 12.69 7.57
N VAL A 171 15.60 12.43 6.70
CA VAL A 171 16.39 13.46 6.02
C VAL A 171 15.96 13.51 4.56
N GLY A 172 15.81 14.72 4.03
CA GLY A 172 15.63 14.95 2.61
C GLY A 172 14.41 15.79 2.29
N VAL A 173 14.44 16.31 1.07
CA VAL A 173 13.40 17.16 0.47
C VAL A 173 12.94 16.44 -0.80
N MET A 174 11.64 16.36 -1.01
CA MET A 174 11.06 15.81 -2.24
C MET A 174 11.42 16.68 -3.44
N LYS A 175 11.81 16.05 -4.54
CA LYS A 175 12.14 16.72 -5.81
C LYS A 175 11.51 15.93 -6.97
N PRO A 176 11.18 16.60 -8.08
CA PRO A 176 10.74 15.91 -9.29
C PRO A 176 11.73 14.80 -9.67
N GLY A 177 11.20 13.64 -10.06
CA GLY A 177 11.97 12.44 -10.39
C GLY A 177 12.28 11.51 -9.20
N HIS A 178 12.00 11.92 -7.96
CA HIS A 178 12.08 10.99 -6.83
C HIS A 178 10.97 9.94 -6.92
N ILE A 179 11.33 8.67 -6.68
CA ILE A 179 10.40 7.54 -6.64
C ILE A 179 10.54 6.84 -5.29
N PHE A 180 9.43 6.67 -4.58
CA PHE A 180 9.39 6.07 -3.25
C PHE A 180 8.00 5.54 -2.91
N THR A 181 7.92 4.71 -1.88
CA THR A 181 6.68 4.15 -1.32
C THR A 181 6.22 4.97 -0.10
N ILE A 182 4.91 5.01 0.10
CA ILE A 182 4.29 5.35 1.39
C ILE A 182 3.42 4.15 1.77
N GLU A 183 3.64 3.58 2.96
CA GLU A 183 3.10 2.26 3.31
C GLU A 183 2.67 2.15 4.79
N PRO A 184 1.81 3.06 5.31
CA PRO A 184 1.51 3.12 6.74
C PRO A 184 0.92 1.84 7.28
N MET A 185 1.55 1.31 8.34
CA MET A 185 1.00 0.22 9.15
C MET A 185 0.38 0.81 10.42
N ILE A 186 -0.92 0.62 10.58
CA ILE A 186 -1.72 1.17 11.68
C ILE A 186 -2.27 0.03 12.53
N CYS A 187 -2.26 0.16 13.85
CA CYS A 187 -2.69 -0.88 14.78
C CYS A 187 -3.85 -0.41 15.67
N GLU A 188 -4.77 -1.32 16.01
CA GLU A 188 -5.82 -1.07 17.01
C GLU A 188 -5.28 -0.90 18.44
N GLY A 189 -4.10 -1.49 18.66
CA GLY A 189 -3.42 -1.54 19.93
C GLY A 189 -2.30 -0.52 20.06
N GLY A 190 -1.25 -0.91 20.79
CA GLY A 190 0.01 -0.19 20.80
C GLY A 190 0.82 -0.40 19.51
N TRP A 191 1.76 0.50 19.24
CA TRP A 191 2.60 0.48 18.03
C TRP A 191 3.75 -0.53 18.07
N LYS A 192 3.98 -1.15 19.24
CA LYS A 192 5.15 -2.00 19.45
C LYS A 192 4.98 -3.31 18.70
N ASP A 193 6.04 -3.70 18.03
CA ASP A 193 6.14 -4.95 17.27
C ASP A 193 7.08 -5.94 17.94
N GLU A 194 6.88 -7.21 17.62
CA GLU A 194 7.84 -8.28 17.81
C GLU A 194 7.91 -9.17 16.56
N GLN A 195 9.01 -9.91 16.41
CA GLN A 195 9.23 -10.76 15.25
C GLN A 195 9.13 -12.23 15.64
N TRP A 196 8.43 -13.03 14.82
CA TRP A 196 8.32 -14.47 15.01
C TRP A 196 9.66 -15.20 14.78
N PRO A 197 9.80 -16.47 15.25
CA PRO A 197 11.01 -17.27 15.04
C PRO A 197 11.40 -17.52 13.58
N ASP A 198 10.49 -17.30 12.63
CA ASP A 198 10.76 -17.39 11.19
C ASP A 198 11.67 -16.25 10.66
N ARG A 199 11.90 -15.21 11.50
CA ARG A 199 12.73 -14.03 11.25
C ARG A 199 12.17 -13.06 10.21
N TRP A 200 10.88 -13.15 9.90
CA TRP A 200 10.20 -12.27 8.95
C TRP A 200 8.91 -11.70 9.52
N THR A 201 7.99 -12.57 9.97
CA THR A 201 6.64 -12.19 10.35
C THR A 201 6.69 -11.23 11.53
N ALA A 202 6.28 -9.98 11.29
CA ALA A 202 6.20 -8.92 12.28
C ALA A 202 4.78 -8.86 12.82
N VAL A 203 4.61 -8.92 14.15
CA VAL A 203 3.29 -8.91 14.79
C VAL A 203 3.19 -7.81 15.84
N THR A 204 1.98 -7.35 16.13
CA THR A 204 1.73 -6.45 17.25
C THR A 204 2.05 -7.16 18.58
N GLN A 205 2.72 -6.47 19.49
CA GLN A 205 3.11 -7.04 20.78
C GLN A 205 1.90 -7.35 21.69
N ASP A 206 0.77 -6.70 21.47
CA ASP A 206 -0.46 -6.90 22.24
C ASP A 206 -1.47 -7.84 21.55
N GLY A 207 -1.12 -8.41 20.39
CA GLY A 207 -1.94 -9.36 19.63
C GLY A 207 -3.20 -8.75 19.01
N LYS A 208 -3.32 -7.43 18.96
CA LYS A 208 -4.42 -6.73 18.28
C LYS A 208 -4.14 -6.56 16.80
N ARG A 209 -5.17 -6.27 16.00
CA ARG A 209 -5.03 -6.21 14.54
C ARG A 209 -4.19 -5.02 14.08
N SER A 210 -3.55 -5.22 12.94
CA SER A 210 -2.86 -4.20 12.15
C SER A 210 -3.39 -4.23 10.72
N ALA A 211 -3.40 -3.08 10.06
CA ALA A 211 -3.72 -2.97 8.63
C ALA A 211 -2.70 -2.08 7.94
N GLN A 212 -2.47 -2.35 6.65
CA GLN A 212 -1.53 -1.62 5.81
C GLN A 212 -2.11 -1.37 4.41
N PHE A 213 -1.74 -0.24 3.82
CA PHE A 213 -1.91 0.06 2.40
C PHE A 213 -0.63 0.69 1.89
N GLU A 214 -0.32 0.51 0.62
CA GLU A 214 0.87 1.08 0.00
C GLU A 214 0.67 1.47 -1.45
N GLU A 215 1.35 2.54 -1.85
CA GLU A 215 1.52 2.91 -3.25
C GLU A 215 2.96 3.35 -3.54
N THR A 216 3.47 2.99 -4.73
CA THR A 216 4.69 3.56 -5.30
C THR A 216 4.38 4.88 -6.02
N LEU A 217 5.09 5.95 -5.66
CA LEU A 217 4.84 7.30 -6.14
C LEU A 217 6.02 7.84 -6.93
N LEU A 218 5.74 8.56 -8.01
CA LEU A 218 6.70 9.45 -8.68
C LEU A 218 6.34 10.91 -8.38
N VAL A 219 7.29 11.64 -7.79
CA VAL A 219 7.17 13.10 -7.65
C VAL A 219 7.37 13.72 -9.02
N THR A 220 6.42 14.52 -9.51
CA THR A 220 6.53 15.19 -10.80
C THR A 220 6.74 16.70 -10.66
N GLU A 221 6.98 17.39 -11.78
CA GLU A 221 7.09 18.86 -11.80
C GLU A 221 5.70 19.49 -11.62
N THR A 222 5.63 20.63 -10.93
CA THR A 222 4.42 21.45 -10.84
C THR A 222 4.51 22.59 -11.85
N GLU A 223 3.60 22.68 -12.82
CA GLU A 223 3.42 23.91 -13.59
C GLU A 223 2.63 24.89 -12.70
N GLU A 224 3.32 25.90 -12.17
CA GLU A 224 2.81 26.92 -11.24
C GLU A 224 2.40 26.47 -9.83
N TYR A 225 2.59 27.40 -8.89
CA TYR A 225 2.80 27.21 -7.45
C TYR A 225 1.57 26.76 -6.61
N ASN A 226 0.55 26.13 -7.20
CA ASN A 226 -0.65 25.73 -6.46
C ASN A 226 -1.15 24.30 -6.68
N ASP A 227 -0.61 23.54 -7.64
CA ASP A 227 -1.21 22.23 -7.98
C ASP A 227 -0.24 21.08 -7.72
N THR A 228 -0.68 20.09 -6.95
CA THR A 228 0.07 18.86 -6.67
C THR A 228 0.02 17.95 -7.90
N ASN A 229 1.18 17.65 -8.49
CA ASN A 229 1.30 16.69 -9.58
C ASN A 229 1.98 15.41 -9.07
N ILE A 230 1.19 14.37 -8.79
CA ILE A 230 1.69 13.05 -8.39
C ILE A 230 1.25 12.04 -9.43
N LEU A 231 2.21 11.24 -9.91
CA LEU A 231 1.91 10.04 -10.67
C LEU A 231 1.93 8.85 -9.72
N VAL A 232 0.77 8.23 -9.51
CA VAL A 232 0.64 6.96 -8.80
C VAL A 232 0.97 5.83 -9.77
N LEU A 233 2.07 5.13 -9.54
CA LEU A 233 2.57 4.09 -10.44
C LEU A 233 1.93 2.74 -10.08
N GLY A 234 0.82 2.40 -10.74
CA GLY A 234 0.14 1.11 -10.56
C GLY A 234 -1.33 1.21 -10.14
N ALA A 235 -2.08 2.17 -10.66
CA ALA A 235 -3.48 2.38 -10.25
C ALA A 235 -4.39 1.18 -10.58
N GLY A 236 -4.97 0.59 -9.53
CA GLY A 236 -6.14 -0.31 -9.58
C GLY A 236 -7.40 0.43 -9.15
N ASN A 237 -8.48 -0.28 -8.78
CA ASN A 237 -9.73 0.39 -8.35
C ASN A 237 -9.49 1.45 -7.26
N PHE A 238 -8.66 1.15 -6.24
CA PHE A 238 -8.30 2.12 -5.22
C PHE A 238 -7.44 3.26 -5.79
N GLY A 239 -6.32 2.96 -6.46
CA GLY A 239 -5.46 3.98 -7.06
C GLY A 239 -6.17 4.90 -8.05
N THR A 240 -7.16 4.39 -8.80
CA THR A 240 -8.03 5.17 -9.69
C THR A 240 -9.04 6.01 -8.91
N CYS A 241 -9.73 5.45 -7.91
CA CYS A 241 -10.63 6.23 -7.06
C CYS A 241 -9.88 7.31 -6.26
N LEU A 242 -8.67 7.01 -5.81
CA LEU A 242 -7.78 7.93 -5.14
C LEU A 242 -7.37 9.03 -6.12
N ALA A 243 -6.91 8.67 -7.31
CA ALA A 243 -6.56 9.65 -8.33
C ALA A 243 -7.74 10.58 -8.68
N ASP A 244 -8.95 10.04 -8.82
CA ASP A 244 -10.18 10.81 -9.04
C ASP A 244 -10.49 11.74 -7.84
N HIS A 245 -10.35 11.25 -6.61
CA HIS A 245 -10.57 12.05 -5.39
C HIS A 245 -9.57 13.20 -5.29
N LEU A 246 -8.29 12.89 -5.49
CA LEU A 246 -7.19 13.85 -5.53
C LEU A 246 -7.46 14.90 -6.62
N ALA A 247 -7.90 14.49 -7.81
CA ALA A 247 -8.27 15.40 -8.89
C ALA A 247 -9.44 16.33 -8.48
N ALA A 248 -10.48 15.78 -7.83
CA ALA A 248 -11.62 16.57 -7.33
C ALA A 248 -11.23 17.60 -6.25
N LEU A 249 -10.15 17.37 -5.51
CA LEU A 249 -9.58 18.32 -4.55
C LEU A 249 -8.72 19.41 -5.21
N GLY A 250 -8.64 19.43 -6.55
CA GLY A 250 -7.89 20.42 -7.32
C GLY A 250 -6.44 20.04 -7.59
N ASN A 251 -6.03 18.80 -7.28
CA ASN A 251 -4.71 18.31 -7.66
C ASN A 251 -4.72 17.92 -9.15
N ASN A 252 -3.60 18.08 -9.86
CA ASN A 252 -3.51 17.65 -11.25
C ASN A 252 -2.90 16.23 -11.28
N VAL A 253 -3.77 15.24 -11.40
CA VAL A 253 -3.43 13.82 -11.29
C VAL A 253 -3.41 13.20 -12.68
N THR A 254 -2.30 12.55 -13.03
CA THR A 254 -2.21 11.76 -14.26
C THR A 254 -2.16 10.28 -13.87
N ILE A 255 -3.04 9.46 -14.45
CA ILE A 255 -3.02 8.00 -14.29
C ILE A 255 -2.32 7.38 -15.50
N TYR A 256 -1.45 6.41 -15.27
CA TYR A 256 -0.86 5.61 -16.33
C TYR A 256 -1.40 4.18 -16.28
N ALA A 257 -2.04 3.74 -17.38
CA ALA A 257 -2.50 2.38 -17.59
C ALA A 257 -1.96 1.84 -18.92
N ARG A 258 -1.85 0.51 -19.03
CA ARG A 258 -1.26 -0.15 -20.21
C ARG A 258 -2.12 -0.03 -21.46
N ASP A 259 -3.42 0.23 -21.30
CA ASP A 259 -4.34 0.51 -22.39
C ASP A 259 -4.51 2.03 -22.54
N GLN A 260 -3.98 2.56 -23.64
CA GLN A 260 -4.09 3.98 -23.97
C GLN A 260 -5.54 4.47 -23.98
N LYS A 261 -6.52 3.63 -24.36
CA LYS A 261 -7.94 4.02 -24.34
C LYS A 261 -8.51 4.17 -22.94
N VAL A 262 -7.96 3.47 -21.96
CA VAL A 262 -8.35 3.61 -20.54
C VAL A 262 -7.75 4.88 -19.96
N VAL A 263 -6.49 5.17 -20.31
CA VAL A 263 -5.82 6.43 -19.95
C VAL A 263 -6.55 7.62 -20.55
N ASP A 264 -6.79 7.59 -21.86
CA ASP A 264 -7.51 8.63 -22.59
C ASP A 264 -8.95 8.74 -22.06
N GLY A 265 -9.63 7.62 -21.82
CA GLY A 265 -10.98 7.62 -21.26
C GLY A 265 -11.07 8.25 -19.88
N ILE A 266 -10.16 7.92 -18.96
CA ILE A 266 -10.13 8.54 -17.62
C ILE A 266 -9.78 10.02 -17.75
N ASN A 267 -8.67 10.34 -18.42
CA ASN A 267 -8.19 11.72 -18.55
C ASN A 267 -9.18 12.64 -19.28
N ASP A 268 -9.88 12.16 -20.31
CA ASP A 268 -10.82 12.94 -21.12
C ASP A 268 -12.21 13.11 -20.48
N THR A 269 -12.62 12.24 -19.54
CA THR A 269 -14.01 12.20 -19.03
C THR A 269 -14.18 12.59 -17.56
N HIS A 270 -13.18 13.21 -16.91
CA HIS A 270 -13.27 13.64 -15.49
C HIS A 270 -14.50 14.51 -15.17
N CYS A 271 -15.61 13.83 -14.88
CA CYS A 271 -16.87 14.24 -14.27
C CYS A 271 -17.66 12.96 -13.92
N ASN A 272 -17.18 12.20 -12.92
CA ASN A 272 -17.91 11.40 -11.93
C ASN A 272 -19.12 10.50 -12.34
N ILE A 273 -19.16 9.25 -11.83
CA ILE A 273 -20.22 8.66 -10.99
C ILE A 273 -19.96 7.14 -10.83
N LYS A 274 -19.42 6.76 -9.67
CA LYS A 274 -19.93 5.68 -8.79
C LYS A 274 -18.81 5.30 -7.83
N TYR A 275 -18.88 5.77 -6.58
CA TYR A 275 -18.68 4.97 -5.36
C TYR A 275 -19.00 5.85 -4.14
N ILE A 276 -20.27 5.92 -3.75
CA ILE A 276 -20.73 6.16 -2.36
C ILE A 276 -22.10 5.44 -2.23
N PRO A 277 -22.53 4.97 -1.05
CA PRO A 277 -22.10 3.83 -0.25
C PRO A 277 -23.07 2.63 -0.40
N PHE A 278 -22.74 1.49 0.23
CA PHE A 278 -23.72 0.42 0.49
C PHE A 278 -24.90 0.95 1.33
N GLY A 279 -26.13 0.75 0.85
CA GLY A 279 -27.36 1.12 1.55
C GLY A 279 -28.58 1.35 0.66
N GLN A 280 -29.04 0.33 -0.06
CA GLN A 280 -30.44 0.01 -0.40
C GLN A 280 -30.57 -1.49 -0.57
#